data_AF-A0A3D1F673-F1
#
_entry.id   AF-A0A3D1F673-F1
#
_cell.length_a   1.000
_cell.length_b   1.000
_cell.length_c   1.000
_cell.angle_alpha   90.00
_cell.angle_beta   90.00
_cell.angle_gamma   90.00
#
_symmetry.space_group_name_H-M   'P 1'
#
loop_
_entity.id
_entity.type
_entity.pdbx_description
1 polymer ?
#
loop_
_entity_poly.entity_id
_entity_poly.type
_entity_poly.pdbx_seq_one_letter_code
_entity_poly.pdbx_strand_id
1 'polypeptide(L)'
;MSTKKAIIVQGGWDGHTPVESAALFEKQLKAKGYEVTVYDSMDVYTDDELMATVDLIVPIWTMGEISADQWKGLDKAVANGTGIAGFHGGIIDSFRQNTEYQWMTGGQWVAHPGNCIPEYDVNITEPDHPITKGISDFTLTNTEQYYIHVDPAIRVLATTTLEAAAGDITRYEVGVTLPYAWIKQWGKGKVFVACWGHTFKDFDVPQALEITLRGMIWATR
;
A
#
# COMPACT_ATOMS: atom_id res chain seq x y z
N MET A 1 25.16 -10.93 -4.53
CA MET A 1 24.06 -10.16 -5.15
C MET A 1 24.32 -8.70 -4.86
N SER A 2 24.04 -7.79 -5.80
CA SER A 2 24.14 -6.35 -5.53
C SER A 2 23.12 -5.96 -4.46
N THR A 3 23.47 -4.99 -3.62
CA THR A 3 22.56 -4.37 -2.65
C THR A 3 21.32 -3.83 -3.37
N LYS A 4 20.13 -4.12 -2.85
CA LYS A 4 18.86 -3.64 -3.43
C LYS A 4 18.61 -2.21 -3.02
N LYS A 5 18.14 -1.37 -3.96
CA LYS A 5 17.83 0.04 -3.74
C LYS A 5 16.33 0.24 -3.60
N ALA A 6 15.90 0.78 -2.47
CA ALA A 6 14.53 1.22 -2.26
C ALA A 6 14.47 2.73 -2.08
N ILE A 7 13.42 3.35 -2.62
CA ILE A 7 13.05 4.72 -2.27
C ILE A 7 11.74 4.70 -1.50
N ILE A 8 11.64 5.54 -0.48
CA ILE A 8 10.39 5.86 0.20
C ILE A 8 10.06 7.30 -0.17
N VAL A 9 8.85 7.54 -0.69
CA VAL A 9 8.40 8.88 -1.05
C VAL A 9 7.28 9.26 -0.09
N GLN A 10 7.58 10.16 0.84
CA GLN A 10 6.69 10.50 1.94
C GLN A 10 6.11 11.91 1.81
N GLY A 11 4.88 12.09 2.28
CA GLY A 11 4.21 13.38 2.32
C GLY A 11 2.70 13.21 2.39
N GLY A 12 1.98 14.18 1.84
CA GLY A 12 0.52 14.17 1.82
C GLY A 12 -0.08 14.59 3.16
N TRP A 13 -1.09 13.85 3.64
CA TRP A 13 -1.83 14.21 4.86
C TRP A 13 -1.16 13.72 6.15
N ASP A 14 -0.85 14.64 7.06
CA ASP A 14 -0.20 14.35 8.35
C ASP A 14 -0.99 13.39 9.25
N GLY A 15 -2.32 13.33 9.10
CA GLY A 15 -3.17 12.41 9.85
C GLY A 15 -2.81 10.94 9.64
N HIS A 16 -2.19 10.61 8.50
CA HIS A 16 -1.68 9.25 8.23
C HIS A 16 -0.25 9.00 8.72
N THR A 17 0.35 9.94 9.45
CA THR A 17 1.70 9.81 10.03
C THR A 17 2.78 9.39 9.01
N PRO A 18 2.93 10.11 7.88
CA PRO A 18 3.80 9.68 6.79
C PRO A 18 5.27 9.58 7.21
N VAL A 19 5.74 10.51 8.06
CA VAL A 19 7.12 10.55 8.56
C VAL A 19 7.45 9.37 9.46
N GLU A 20 6.58 9.06 10.41
CA GLU A 20 6.75 7.93 11.32
C GLU A 20 6.65 6.60 10.58
N SER A 21 5.73 6.51 9.61
CA SER A 21 5.56 5.33 8.77
C SER A 21 6.78 5.09 7.88
N ALA A 22 7.33 6.15 7.26
CA ALA A 22 8.55 6.05 6.47
C ALA A 22 9.74 5.63 7.34
N ALA A 23 9.93 6.22 8.52
CA ALA A 23 11.01 5.85 9.43
C ALA A 23 10.90 4.38 9.87
N LEU A 24 9.68 3.88 10.10
CA LEU A 24 9.43 2.47 10.40
C LEU A 24 9.89 1.58 9.24
N PHE A 25 9.40 1.81 8.02
CA PHE A 25 9.71 0.94 6.89
C PHE A 25 11.14 1.11 6.37
N GLU A 26 11.74 2.29 6.51
CA GLU A 26 13.17 2.52 6.26
C GLU A 26 14.02 1.60 7.15
N LYS A 27 13.73 1.58 8.45
CA LYS A 27 14.41 0.71 9.42
C LYS A 27 14.23 -0.77 9.05
N GLN A 28 13.00 -1.20 8.72
CA GLN A 28 12.72 -2.59 8.38
C GLN A 28 13.44 -3.03 7.09
N LEU A 29 13.41 -2.21 6.04
CA LEU A 29 14.08 -2.51 4.77
C LEU A 29 15.61 -2.50 4.91
N LYS A 30 16.18 -1.54 5.66
CA LYS A 30 17.62 -1.55 5.99
C LYS A 30 18.03 -2.82 6.73
N ALA A 31 17.21 -3.29 7.68
CA ALA A 31 17.44 -4.57 8.36
C ALA A 31 17.38 -5.79 7.42
N LYS A 32 16.75 -5.67 6.25
CA LYS A 32 16.74 -6.67 5.18
C LYS A 32 17.85 -6.47 4.14
N GLY A 33 18.77 -5.53 4.36
CA GLY A 33 19.93 -5.28 3.51
C GLY A 33 19.67 -4.37 2.30
N TYR A 34 18.60 -3.56 2.34
CA TYR A 34 18.35 -2.55 1.32
C TYR A 34 19.17 -1.28 1.61
N GLU A 35 19.65 -0.64 0.55
CA GLU A 35 19.98 0.78 0.55
C GLU A 35 18.67 1.55 0.41
N VAL A 36 18.32 2.38 1.40
CA VAL A 36 17.05 3.10 1.43
C VAL A 36 17.30 4.60 1.49
N THR A 37 16.64 5.33 0.60
CA THR A 37 16.60 6.80 0.59
C THR A 37 15.16 7.27 0.74
N VAL A 38 14.92 8.21 1.66
CA VAL A 38 13.61 8.83 1.87
C VAL A 38 13.59 10.18 1.14
N TYR A 39 12.52 10.45 0.40
CA TYR A 39 12.28 11.70 -0.31
C TYR A 39 10.98 12.34 0.18
N ASP A 40 11.05 13.65 0.44
CA ASP A 40 9.91 14.47 0.86
C ASP A 40 9.21 15.18 -0.32
N SER A 41 9.55 14.78 -1.56
CA SER A 41 8.97 15.32 -2.79
C SER A 41 8.79 14.23 -3.84
N MET A 42 7.69 14.33 -4.58
CA MET A 42 7.40 13.48 -5.74
C MET A 42 8.28 13.80 -6.97
N ASP A 43 9.06 14.88 -6.93
CA ASP A 43 9.96 15.25 -8.03
C ASP A 43 11.04 14.18 -8.28
N VAL A 44 11.32 13.33 -7.30
CA VAL A 44 12.18 12.14 -7.47
C VAL A 44 11.70 11.24 -8.62
N TYR A 45 10.39 11.19 -8.90
CA TYR A 45 9.86 10.42 -10.01
C TYR A 45 10.28 10.97 -11.37
N THR A 46 10.68 12.23 -11.46
CA THR A 46 11.18 12.85 -12.71
C THR A 46 12.66 12.59 -12.98
N ASP A 47 13.39 12.02 -12.01
CA ASP A 47 14.80 11.65 -12.17
C ASP A 47 14.93 10.29 -12.87
N ASP A 48 14.98 10.35 -14.20
CA ASP A 48 15.07 9.18 -15.08
C ASP A 48 16.29 8.28 -14.76
N GLU A 49 17.43 8.86 -14.39
CA GLU A 49 18.65 8.11 -14.09
C GLU A 49 18.51 7.36 -12.77
N LEU A 50 18.04 8.05 -11.73
CA LEU A 50 17.77 7.43 -10.44
C LEU A 50 16.74 6.32 -10.56
N MET A 51 15.57 6.62 -11.15
CA MET A 51 14.43 5.72 -11.23
C MET A 51 14.75 4.43 -12.00
N ALA A 52 15.65 4.47 -12.98
CA ALA A 52 16.16 3.27 -13.67
C ALA A 52 16.95 2.32 -12.75
N THR A 53 17.55 2.84 -11.67
CA THR A 53 18.34 2.04 -10.72
C THR A 53 17.55 1.51 -9.53
N VAL A 54 16.36 2.05 -9.26
CA VAL A 54 15.52 1.66 -8.12
C VAL A 54 14.95 0.26 -8.31
N ASP A 55 15.03 -0.57 -7.27
CA ASP A 55 14.44 -1.92 -7.25
C ASP A 55 13.02 -1.93 -6.65
N LEU A 56 12.74 -1.00 -5.73
CA LEU A 56 11.46 -0.88 -5.01
C LEU A 56 11.11 0.59 -4.72
N ILE A 57 9.85 0.96 -4.95
CA ILE A 57 9.25 2.24 -4.58
C ILE A 57 8.20 1.98 -3.50
N VAL A 58 8.28 2.71 -2.39
CA VAL A 58 7.30 2.70 -1.31
C VAL A 58 6.64 4.08 -1.21
N PRO A 59 5.47 4.28 -1.84
CA PRO A 59 4.73 5.53 -1.70
C PRO A 59 4.06 5.58 -0.32
N ILE A 60 4.26 6.68 0.38
CA ILE A 60 3.57 7.04 1.63
C ILE A 60 3.07 8.47 1.45
N TRP A 61 2.17 8.65 0.48
CA TRP A 61 1.66 9.96 0.10
C TRP A 61 0.13 9.95 0.02
N THR A 62 -0.54 10.32 1.09
CA THR A 62 -2.01 10.35 1.11
C THR A 62 -2.54 11.59 0.42
N MET A 63 -3.63 11.47 -0.35
CA MET A 63 -4.16 12.54 -1.21
C MET A 63 -3.08 13.00 -2.20
N GLY A 64 -2.87 14.31 -2.34
CA GLY A 64 -1.93 14.87 -3.29
C GLY A 64 -2.34 14.67 -4.76
N GLU A 65 -1.68 15.43 -5.62
CA GLU A 65 -1.81 15.33 -7.07
C GLU A 65 -0.44 15.00 -7.64
N ILE A 66 -0.41 14.07 -8.60
CA ILE A 66 0.80 13.74 -9.35
C ILE A 66 0.76 14.49 -10.68
N SER A 67 1.86 15.17 -11.02
CA SER A 67 1.96 15.83 -12.32
C SER A 67 2.09 14.80 -13.45
N ALA A 68 1.85 15.23 -14.70
CA ALA A 68 2.01 14.35 -15.85
C ALA A 68 3.45 13.80 -15.99
N ASP A 69 4.47 14.63 -15.70
CA ASP A 69 5.87 14.22 -15.78
C ASP A 69 6.26 13.27 -14.63
N GLN A 70 5.78 13.54 -13.41
CA GLN A 70 5.98 12.64 -12.27
C GLN A 70 5.33 11.28 -12.53
N TRP A 71 4.09 11.27 -13.05
CA TRP A 71 3.40 10.04 -13.41
C TRP A 71 4.15 9.27 -14.49
N LYS A 72 4.56 9.94 -15.58
CA LYS A 72 5.31 9.31 -16.67
C LYS A 72 6.58 8.64 -16.18
N GLY A 73 7.31 9.26 -15.26
CA GLY A 73 8.54 8.69 -14.68
C GLY A 73 8.25 7.48 -13.77
N LEU A 74 7.24 7.59 -12.91
CA LEU A 74 6.79 6.48 -12.06
C LEU A 74 6.31 5.28 -12.89
N ASP A 75 5.40 5.51 -13.84
CA ASP A 75 4.87 4.50 -14.76
C ASP A 75 6.00 3.80 -15.51
N LYS A 76 6.90 4.58 -16.14
CA LYS A 76 8.05 4.04 -16.88
C LYS A 76 8.93 3.15 -15.99
N ALA A 77 9.20 3.54 -14.75
CA ALA A 77 10.01 2.74 -13.84
C ALA A 77 9.32 1.41 -13.49
N VAL A 78 8.04 1.47 -13.09
CA VAL A 78 7.27 0.27 -12.71
C VAL A 78 7.08 -0.65 -13.91
N ALA A 79 6.63 -0.12 -15.06
CA ALA A 79 6.45 -0.89 -16.29
C ALA A 79 7.75 -1.60 -16.74
N ASN A 80 8.92 -1.03 -16.44
CA ASN A 80 10.22 -1.62 -16.75
C ASN A 80 10.75 -2.62 -15.71
N GLY A 81 10.07 -2.78 -14.57
CA GLY A 81 10.34 -3.84 -13.62
C GLY A 81 10.50 -3.38 -12.18
N THR A 82 10.63 -2.08 -11.90
CA THR A 82 10.70 -1.58 -10.52
C THR A 82 9.43 -1.98 -9.76
N GLY A 83 9.59 -2.52 -8.56
CA GLY A 83 8.47 -2.85 -7.70
C GLY A 83 7.81 -1.61 -7.12
N ILE A 84 6.50 -1.63 -6.92
CA ILE A 84 5.78 -0.63 -6.11
C ILE A 84 4.96 -1.34 -5.04
N ALA A 85 5.16 -0.97 -3.79
CA ALA A 85 4.48 -1.61 -2.67
C ALA A 85 4.17 -0.59 -1.57
N GLY A 86 2.92 -0.56 -1.13
CA GLY A 86 2.50 0.42 -0.13
C GLY A 86 1.23 -0.01 0.60
N PHE A 87 0.72 0.91 1.39
CA PHE A 87 -0.38 0.64 2.29
C PHE A 87 -1.28 1.85 2.49
N HIS A 88 -2.54 1.58 2.82
CA HIS A 88 -3.55 2.57 3.18
C HIS A 88 -3.66 3.74 2.19
N GLY A 89 -3.97 4.93 2.69
CA GLY A 89 -4.04 6.12 1.89
C GLY A 89 -2.73 6.52 1.21
N GLY A 90 -1.59 6.07 1.74
CA GLY A 90 -0.28 6.32 1.16
C GLY A 90 -0.06 5.73 -0.23
N ILE A 91 -0.86 4.72 -0.60
CA ILE A 91 -0.82 4.09 -1.93
C ILE A 91 -2.13 4.21 -2.72
N ILE A 92 -3.31 4.09 -2.08
CA ILE A 92 -4.60 4.02 -2.79
C ILE A 92 -5.58 5.15 -2.45
N ASP A 93 -5.21 6.07 -1.55
CA ASP A 93 -5.86 7.38 -1.44
C ASP A 93 -5.01 8.50 -2.09
N SER A 94 -3.95 8.12 -2.80
CA SER A 94 -3.09 9.02 -3.56
C SER A 94 -3.69 9.32 -4.94
N PHE A 95 -3.47 10.54 -5.43
CA PHE A 95 -3.63 10.87 -6.86
C PHE A 95 -5.02 10.55 -7.42
N ARG A 96 -6.08 10.91 -6.69
CA ARG A 96 -7.48 10.54 -7.01
C ARG A 96 -7.96 10.91 -8.42
N GLN A 97 -7.28 11.83 -9.12
CA GLN A 97 -7.60 12.23 -10.49
C GLN A 97 -6.81 11.46 -11.57
N ASN A 98 -5.83 10.63 -11.19
CA ASN A 98 -5.02 9.83 -12.11
C ASN A 98 -5.56 8.40 -12.20
N THR A 99 -6.38 8.14 -13.22
CA THR A 99 -7.01 6.83 -13.44
C THR A 99 -6.02 5.75 -13.82
N GLU A 100 -4.89 6.09 -14.44
CA GLU A 100 -3.84 5.11 -14.80
C GLU A 100 -3.09 4.65 -13.55
N TYR A 101 -2.85 5.55 -12.59
CA TYR A 101 -2.30 5.17 -11.28
C TYR A 101 -3.25 4.25 -10.51
N GLN A 102 -4.55 4.58 -10.47
CA GLN A 102 -5.57 3.69 -9.87
C GLN A 102 -5.62 2.33 -10.56
N TRP A 103 -5.47 2.32 -11.89
CA TRP A 103 -5.40 1.08 -12.64
C TRP A 103 -4.14 0.29 -12.25
N MET A 104 -2.97 0.92 -12.20
CA MET A 104 -1.72 0.28 -11.78
C MET A 104 -1.82 -0.34 -10.38
N THR A 105 -2.33 0.41 -9.38
CA THR A 105 -2.49 -0.09 -8.00
C THR A 105 -3.59 -1.14 -7.88
N GLY A 106 -4.58 -1.10 -8.77
CA GLY A 106 -5.70 -2.04 -8.78
C GLY A 106 -6.76 -1.76 -7.73
N GLY A 107 -6.71 -0.59 -7.06
CA GLY A 107 -7.72 -0.18 -6.11
C GLY A 107 -7.67 1.31 -5.78
N GLN A 108 -8.77 1.82 -5.26
CA GLN A 108 -8.92 3.21 -4.83
C GLN A 108 -9.73 3.27 -3.54
N TRP A 109 -9.29 4.10 -2.61
CA TRP A 109 -10.07 4.47 -1.44
C TRP A 109 -11.36 5.20 -1.87
N VAL A 110 -12.48 4.89 -1.21
CA VAL A 110 -13.78 5.52 -1.43
C VAL A 110 -14.29 6.17 -0.15
N ALA A 111 -14.24 5.43 0.96
CA ALA A 111 -14.69 5.88 2.27
C ALA A 111 -14.03 5.05 3.37
N HIS A 112 -14.15 5.52 4.61
CA HIS A 112 -13.89 4.74 5.82
C HIS A 112 -15.17 4.77 6.67
N PRO A 113 -16.14 3.86 6.43
CA PRO A 113 -17.39 3.86 7.16
C PRO A 113 -17.13 3.82 8.68
N GLY A 114 -17.69 4.78 9.42
CA GLY A 114 -17.49 4.90 10.87
C GLY A 114 -16.21 5.65 11.27
N ASN A 115 -15.40 6.11 10.31
CA ASN A 115 -14.06 6.64 10.52
C ASN A 115 -13.17 5.61 11.23
N CYS A 116 -12.76 5.86 12.47
CA CYS A 116 -12.07 4.86 13.29
C CYS A 116 -13.08 4.00 14.05
N ILE A 117 -13.01 2.70 13.87
CA ILE A 117 -13.90 1.72 14.53
C ILE A 117 -13.14 0.91 15.58
N PRO A 118 -13.83 0.36 16.61
CA PRO A 118 -13.16 -0.33 17.71
C PRO A 118 -12.33 -1.52 17.26
N GLU A 119 -12.86 -2.35 16.36
CA GLU A 119 -12.16 -3.49 15.79
C GLU A 119 -12.80 -3.99 14.49
N TYR A 120 -11.98 -4.65 13.66
CA TYR A 120 -12.43 -5.47 12.53
C TYR A 120 -11.39 -6.55 12.20
N ASP A 121 -11.86 -7.64 11.58
CA ASP A 121 -11.02 -8.76 11.20
C ASP A 121 -10.48 -8.64 9.77
N VAL A 122 -9.26 -9.11 9.59
CA VAL A 122 -8.60 -9.35 8.31
C VAL A 122 -8.41 -10.86 8.16
N ASN A 123 -9.00 -11.41 7.12
CA ASN A 123 -8.98 -12.85 6.84
C ASN A 123 -8.02 -13.17 5.69
N ILE A 124 -7.16 -14.16 5.88
CA ILE A 124 -6.17 -14.57 4.87
C ILE A 124 -6.83 -15.49 3.85
N THR A 125 -6.75 -15.14 2.56
CA THR A 125 -7.37 -15.91 1.47
C THR A 125 -6.40 -16.86 0.76
N GLU A 126 -5.10 -16.59 0.85
CA GLU A 126 -4.05 -17.32 0.14
C GLU A 126 -2.95 -17.78 1.13
N PRO A 127 -3.22 -18.75 2.01
CA PRO A 127 -2.31 -19.12 3.11
C PRO A 127 -0.97 -19.73 2.66
N ASP A 128 -0.86 -20.14 1.39
CA ASP A 128 0.37 -20.70 0.82
C ASP A 128 1.22 -19.66 0.06
N HIS A 129 0.67 -18.46 -0.20
CA HIS A 129 1.40 -17.42 -0.92
C HIS A 129 2.59 -16.91 -0.09
N PRO A 130 3.78 -16.64 -0.67
CA PRO A 130 4.97 -16.24 0.10
C PRO A 130 4.77 -15.06 1.04
N ILE A 131 3.87 -14.13 0.68
CA ILE A 131 3.54 -12.97 1.52
C ILE A 131 2.78 -13.37 2.79
N THR A 132 1.82 -14.27 2.68
CA THR A 132 0.86 -14.65 3.74
C THR A 132 1.18 -16.00 4.39
N LYS A 133 2.22 -16.69 3.91
CA LYS A 133 2.59 -18.03 4.39
C LYS A 133 2.82 -18.06 5.91
N GLY A 134 2.06 -18.92 6.58
CA GLY A 134 2.14 -19.13 8.02
C GLY A 134 1.59 -17.97 8.86
N ILE A 135 0.85 -17.05 8.25
CA ILE A 135 0.18 -15.95 8.93
C ILE A 135 -1.31 -16.31 9.04
N SER A 136 -1.83 -16.26 10.26
CA SER A 136 -3.27 -16.44 10.53
C SER A 136 -4.02 -15.13 10.34
N ASP A 137 -5.35 -15.23 10.28
CA ASP A 137 -6.27 -14.11 10.42
C ASP A 137 -5.92 -13.27 11.66
N PHE A 138 -6.21 -11.97 11.59
CA PHE A 138 -5.87 -11.02 12.64
C PHE A 138 -6.88 -9.89 12.73
N THR A 139 -6.94 -9.27 13.90
CA THR A 139 -7.85 -8.17 14.19
C THR A 139 -7.06 -6.87 14.25
N LEU A 140 -7.57 -5.83 13.61
CA LEU A 140 -7.10 -4.46 13.77
C LEU A 140 -8.05 -3.71 14.69
N THR A 141 -7.52 -2.84 15.55
CA THR A 141 -8.31 -2.16 16.59
C THR A 141 -8.09 -0.66 16.57
N ASN A 142 -9.14 0.11 16.84
CA ASN A 142 -9.11 1.58 16.96
C ASN A 142 -8.49 2.27 15.73
N THR A 143 -8.82 1.77 14.54
CA THR A 143 -8.29 2.27 13.27
C THR A 143 -9.40 2.32 12.20
N GLU A 144 -9.08 2.86 11.04
CA GLU A 144 -10.00 2.95 9.92
C GLU A 144 -10.14 1.59 9.21
N GLN A 145 -11.37 1.28 8.80
CA GLN A 145 -11.67 0.18 7.88
C GLN A 145 -12.05 0.78 6.52
N TYR A 146 -11.28 0.50 5.49
CA TYR A 146 -11.51 1.09 4.17
C TYR A 146 -12.66 0.40 3.41
N TYR A 147 -13.55 1.22 2.86
CA TYR A 147 -14.37 0.89 1.70
C TYR A 147 -13.61 1.28 0.43
N ILE A 148 -13.50 0.34 -0.51
CA ILE A 148 -12.68 0.50 -1.71
C ILE A 148 -13.43 0.10 -2.98
N HIS A 149 -13.01 0.65 -4.11
CA HIS A 149 -13.26 0.03 -5.42
C HIS A 149 -11.99 -0.65 -5.90
N VAL A 150 -12.14 -1.79 -6.58
CA VAL A 150 -11.02 -2.65 -7.00
C VAL A 150 -11.11 -3.03 -8.47
N ASP A 151 -9.95 -3.20 -9.10
CA ASP A 151 -9.81 -3.83 -10.42
C ASP A 151 -10.11 -5.34 -10.28
N PRO A 152 -11.02 -5.93 -11.08
CA PRO A 152 -11.31 -7.36 -11.01
C PRO A 152 -10.11 -8.26 -11.34
N ALA A 153 -9.02 -7.73 -11.90
CA ALA A 153 -7.80 -8.46 -12.24
C ALA A 153 -6.79 -8.58 -11.09
N ILE A 154 -7.05 -8.03 -9.89
CA ILE A 154 -6.16 -8.21 -8.73
C ILE A 154 -6.18 -9.66 -8.23
N ARG A 155 -5.06 -10.12 -7.66
CA ARG A 155 -5.04 -11.36 -6.88
C ARG A 155 -5.09 -11.04 -5.40
N VAL A 156 -6.21 -11.40 -4.78
CA VAL A 156 -6.51 -11.11 -3.37
C VAL A 156 -5.73 -12.05 -2.46
N LEU A 157 -5.05 -11.49 -1.46
CA LEU A 157 -4.29 -12.22 -0.44
C LEU A 157 -4.94 -12.18 0.94
N ALA A 158 -5.72 -11.12 1.19
CA ALA A 158 -6.52 -10.97 2.40
C ALA A 158 -7.80 -10.20 2.09
N THR A 159 -8.84 -10.41 2.91
CA THR A 159 -10.13 -9.73 2.84
C THR A 159 -10.53 -9.18 4.21
N THR A 160 -11.53 -8.31 4.23
CA THR A 160 -12.24 -7.90 5.44
C THR A 160 -13.74 -7.84 5.16
N THR A 161 -14.59 -7.94 6.18
CA THR A 161 -16.04 -7.83 6.03
C THR A 161 -16.54 -6.59 6.77
N LEU A 162 -17.36 -5.79 6.09
CA LEU A 162 -17.96 -4.59 6.67
C LEU A 162 -19.17 -4.96 7.51
N GLU A 163 -19.02 -4.87 8.83
CA GLU A 163 -20.10 -5.13 9.78
C GLU A 163 -20.90 -3.85 10.09
N ALA A 164 -22.09 -3.99 10.65
CA ALA A 164 -23.00 -2.87 10.94
C ALA A 164 -22.40 -1.79 11.87
N ALA A 165 -21.35 -2.15 12.62
CA ALA A 165 -20.62 -1.22 13.49
C ALA A 165 -19.82 -0.15 12.71
N ALA A 166 -19.65 -0.30 11.40
CA ALA A 166 -18.87 0.58 10.54
C ALA A 166 -19.64 1.86 10.11
N GLY A 167 -20.58 2.40 10.88
CA GLY A 167 -21.16 3.74 10.59
C GLY A 167 -22.51 3.74 9.85
N ASP A 168 -22.73 4.69 8.93
CA ASP A 168 -24.05 4.95 8.32
C ASP A 168 -24.47 3.83 7.34
N ILE A 169 -25.20 2.84 7.86
CA ILE A 169 -25.72 1.68 7.12
C ILE A 169 -26.67 2.03 5.98
N THR A 170 -27.06 3.30 5.82
CA THR A 170 -27.83 3.73 4.62
C THR A 170 -26.95 3.89 3.38
N ARG A 171 -25.62 3.87 3.54
CA ARG A 171 -24.65 4.16 2.48
C ARG A 171 -23.85 2.94 2.00
N TYR A 172 -23.96 1.80 2.67
CA TYR A 172 -23.29 0.56 2.30
C TYR A 172 -24.11 -0.65 2.77
N GLU A 173 -23.93 -1.76 2.08
CA GLU A 173 -24.55 -3.04 2.46
C GLU A 173 -23.70 -3.71 3.56
N VAL A 174 -24.35 -4.13 4.64
CA VAL A 174 -23.72 -4.84 5.75
C VAL A 174 -23.40 -6.28 5.33
N GLY A 175 -22.24 -6.80 5.75
CA GLY A 175 -21.78 -8.15 5.41
C GLY A 175 -21.06 -8.24 4.07
N VAL A 176 -20.74 -7.10 3.44
CA VAL A 176 -19.92 -7.07 2.23
C VAL A 176 -18.47 -7.39 2.56
N THR A 177 -17.93 -8.41 1.91
CA THR A 177 -16.51 -8.76 1.97
C THR A 177 -15.73 -8.03 0.88
N LEU A 178 -14.71 -7.29 1.28
CA LEU A 178 -13.83 -6.52 0.40
C LEU A 178 -12.42 -7.15 0.38
N PRO A 179 -11.72 -7.14 -0.77
CA PRO A 179 -10.26 -7.31 -0.79
C PRO A 179 -9.59 -6.30 0.15
N TYR A 180 -8.55 -6.73 0.85
CA TYR A 180 -7.88 -5.90 1.86
C TYR A 180 -6.35 -5.98 1.81
N ALA A 181 -5.81 -6.99 1.14
CA ALA A 181 -4.47 -6.92 0.55
C ALA A 181 -4.44 -7.71 -0.74
N TRP A 182 -3.68 -7.24 -1.72
CA TRP A 182 -3.59 -7.88 -3.03
C TRP A 182 -2.26 -7.61 -3.73
N ILE A 183 -2.06 -8.37 -4.79
CA ILE A 183 -0.98 -8.14 -5.75
C ILE A 183 -1.54 -7.96 -7.15
N LYS A 184 -0.78 -7.22 -7.96
CA LYS A 184 -1.04 -7.02 -9.39
C LYS A 184 0.29 -6.93 -10.16
N GLN A 185 0.21 -7.12 -11.48
CA GLN A 185 1.31 -6.86 -12.40
C GLN A 185 1.04 -5.56 -13.17
N TRP A 186 2.07 -4.75 -13.38
CA TRP A 186 2.02 -3.58 -14.28
C TRP A 186 3.28 -3.55 -15.14
N GLY A 187 3.13 -3.86 -16.44
CA GLY A 187 4.27 -4.20 -17.29
C GLY A 187 5.09 -5.35 -16.67
N LYS A 188 6.38 -5.12 -16.41
CA LYS A 188 7.26 -6.06 -15.70
C LYS A 188 7.28 -5.85 -14.18
N GLY A 189 6.75 -4.72 -13.70
CA GLY A 189 6.73 -4.36 -12.30
C GLY A 189 5.68 -5.15 -11.54
N LYS A 190 5.99 -5.42 -10.27
CA LYS A 190 5.08 -6.06 -9.34
C LYS A 190 4.50 -5.00 -8.41
N VAL A 191 3.21 -5.08 -8.18
CA VAL A 191 2.44 -4.16 -7.35
C VAL A 191 1.92 -4.91 -6.14
N PHE A 192 2.14 -4.37 -4.94
CA PHE A 192 1.52 -4.86 -3.71
C PHE A 192 0.77 -3.72 -3.01
N VAL A 193 -0.44 -4.00 -2.55
CA VAL A 193 -1.26 -3.06 -1.78
C VAL A 193 -1.80 -3.76 -0.55
N ALA A 194 -1.77 -3.07 0.59
CA ALA A 194 -2.53 -3.39 1.79
C ALA A 194 -3.44 -2.21 2.17
N CYS A 195 -4.66 -2.46 2.65
CA CYS A 195 -5.61 -1.40 2.98
C CYS A 195 -5.51 -0.89 4.42
N TRP A 196 -4.80 -1.58 5.31
CA TRP A 196 -4.51 -1.13 6.67
C TRP A 196 -3.30 -0.21 6.73
N GLY A 197 -3.07 0.44 7.88
CA GLY A 197 -1.97 1.39 8.07
C GLY A 197 -2.44 2.83 8.10
N HIS A 198 -3.54 3.11 8.82
CA HIS A 198 -4.03 4.48 9.04
C HIS A 198 -2.97 5.33 9.70
N THR A 199 -2.33 4.79 10.72
CA THR A 199 -1.09 5.36 11.25
C THR A 199 -0.04 4.28 11.38
N PHE A 200 1.21 4.68 11.63
CA PHE A 200 2.30 3.74 11.88
C PHE A 200 2.01 2.76 13.02
N LYS A 201 1.09 3.08 13.95
CA LYS A 201 0.69 2.24 15.08
C LYS A 201 -0.09 1.01 14.68
N ASP A 202 -0.76 1.01 13.53
CA ASP A 202 -1.44 -0.20 13.02
C ASP A 202 -0.44 -1.34 12.78
N PHE A 203 0.84 -1.01 12.59
CA PHE A 203 1.92 -1.97 12.45
C PHE A 203 2.47 -2.49 13.79
N ASP A 204 1.90 -2.07 14.94
CA ASP A 204 2.08 -2.76 16.21
C ASP A 204 1.40 -4.15 16.18
N VAL A 205 0.43 -4.36 15.29
CA VAL A 205 -0.10 -5.69 14.96
C VAL A 205 0.93 -6.45 14.09
N PRO A 206 1.55 -7.53 14.60
CA PRO A 206 2.67 -8.17 13.91
C PRO A 206 2.34 -8.72 12.52
N GLN A 207 1.11 -9.23 12.35
CA GLN A 207 0.63 -9.75 11.06
C GLN A 207 0.55 -8.65 10.01
N ALA A 208 0.03 -7.47 10.39
CA ALA A 208 -0.08 -6.32 9.51
C ALA A 208 1.30 -5.83 9.05
N LEU A 209 2.27 -5.73 9.98
CA LEU A 209 3.64 -5.35 9.67
C LEU A 209 4.33 -6.39 8.77
N GLU A 210 4.23 -7.66 9.12
CA GLU A 210 4.94 -8.74 8.41
C GLU A 210 4.39 -8.93 6.99
N ILE A 211 3.06 -8.89 6.80
CA ILE A 211 2.46 -8.97 5.46
C ILE A 211 2.92 -7.79 4.60
N THR A 212 2.87 -6.55 5.13
CA THR A 212 3.30 -5.36 4.37
C THR A 212 4.78 -5.44 4.01
N LEU A 213 5.65 -5.82 4.94
CA LEU A 213 7.08 -5.97 4.69
C LEU A 213 7.37 -7.08 3.66
N ARG A 214 6.69 -8.23 3.75
CA ARG A 214 6.83 -9.31 2.76
C ARG A 214 6.29 -8.89 1.40
N GLY A 215 5.23 -8.08 1.35
CA GLY A 215 4.71 -7.48 0.13
C GLY A 215 5.74 -6.60 -0.57
N MET A 216 6.42 -5.73 0.18
CA MET A 216 7.53 -4.91 -0.30
C MET A 216 8.69 -5.77 -0.86
N ILE A 217 9.10 -6.79 -0.13
CA ILE A 217 10.18 -7.69 -0.56
C ILE A 217 9.78 -8.49 -1.80
N TRP A 218 8.54 -9.00 -1.85
CA TRP A 218 8.02 -9.74 -2.99
C TRP A 218 7.94 -8.87 -4.26
N ALA A 219 7.52 -7.61 -4.09
CA ALA A 219 7.37 -6.65 -5.19
C ALA A 219 8.73 -6.20 -5.77
N THR A 220 9.80 -6.26 -4.97
CA THR A 220 11.15 -5.90 -5.41
C THR A 220 11.55 -6.67 -6.68
N ARG A 221 12.21 -5.96 -7.60
CA ARG A 221 12.69 -6.52 -8.88
C ARG A 221 13.86 -7.48 -8.70
#